data_AF-A1VLL4-F1
#
_entry.id   AF-A1VLL4-F1
#
_cell.length_a   1.000
_cell.length_b   1.000
_cell.length_c   1.000
_cell.angle_alpha   90.00
_cell.angle_beta   90.00
_cell.angle_gamma   90.00
#
_symmetry.space_group_name_H-M   'P 1'
#
loop_
_entity.id
_entity.type
_entity.pdbx_description
1 polymer ?
#
loop_
_entity_poly.entity_id
_entity_poly.type
_entity_poly.pdbx_seq_one_letter_code
_entity_poly.pdbx_strand_id
1 'polypeptide(L)'
;MDNPGLCPGAVTTLLASIPSFNPPGKRVPMDIFMLAMFVAIGAHMFKSKYQSRRIALLGSHLGKYQIEKLMETLTDGYMRALGEADGSRREQIFNLLGSTEASLCDQLGRLAVEFSKVDEADARVSKLPVAIPYADKLFPAATFDLRKALAIHAQGINRAVRNEANRSPKAKAFTVSAELFLLQHTCHWFCKSKTVASARMLARQKTSYEQLVESVAPETRRAYCSLTGG
;
A
#
# COMPACT_ATOMS: atom_id res chain seq x y z
N MET A 1 65.00 -17.78 47.60
CA MET A 1 64.58 -19.15 47.95
C MET A 1 64.01 -19.79 46.70
N ASP A 2 64.91 -20.41 45.94
CA ASP A 2 64.83 -21.78 45.43
C ASP A 2 63.54 -22.25 44.73
N ASN A 3 63.69 -22.39 43.41
CA ASN A 3 63.09 -23.39 42.53
C ASN A 3 63.56 -24.80 42.99
N PRO A 4 62.81 -25.93 42.83
CA PRO A 4 62.71 -26.56 41.51
C PRO A 4 61.50 -27.49 41.24
N GLY A 5 61.06 -27.52 39.98
CA GLY A 5 61.16 -28.76 39.20
C GLY A 5 59.93 -29.64 38.96
N LEU A 6 60.02 -30.31 37.79
CA LEU A 6 59.25 -31.44 37.24
C LEU A 6 57.86 -31.13 36.64
N CYS A 7 57.52 -31.52 35.40
CA CYS A 7 58.28 -32.12 34.29
C CYS A 7 57.40 -32.03 33.00
N PRO A 8 58.00 -32.01 31.80
CA PRO A 8 57.30 -31.87 30.53
C PRO A 8 56.82 -33.25 30.04
N GLY A 9 55.50 -33.48 29.99
CA GLY A 9 54.99 -34.74 29.49
C GLY A 9 53.48 -34.89 29.57
N ALA A 10 52.71 -34.03 28.90
CA ALA A 10 51.29 -34.30 28.62
C ALA A 10 50.69 -33.43 27.50
N VAL A 11 51.49 -32.93 26.54
CA VAL A 11 50.95 -32.13 25.40
C VAL A 11 50.70 -32.98 24.16
N THR A 12 50.92 -34.31 24.22
CA THR A 12 50.86 -35.15 23.02
C THR A 12 50.02 -36.42 23.21
N THR A 13 48.80 -36.33 23.75
CA THR A 13 47.80 -37.40 23.54
C THR A 13 46.36 -36.93 23.81
N LEU A 14 45.83 -35.96 23.04
CA LEU A 14 44.37 -35.81 22.93
C LEU A 14 43.96 -35.18 21.58
N LEU A 15 44.55 -35.65 20.49
CA LEU A 15 44.20 -35.23 19.12
C LEU A 15 43.98 -36.41 18.17
N ALA A 16 43.63 -37.58 18.70
CA ALA A 16 43.35 -38.77 17.88
C ALA A 16 42.16 -39.56 18.43
N SER A 17 40.95 -38.99 18.36
CA SER A 17 39.66 -39.74 18.39
C SER A 17 38.44 -38.84 18.13
N ILE A 18 38.52 -37.85 17.22
CA ILE A 18 37.31 -37.27 16.65
C ILE A 18 36.99 -38.07 15.38
N PRO A 19 35.89 -38.85 15.34
CA PRO A 19 35.48 -39.47 14.09
C PRO A 19 35.23 -38.35 13.09
N SER A 20 35.91 -38.42 11.94
CA SER A 20 35.62 -37.58 10.79
C SER A 20 34.16 -37.80 10.41
N PHE A 21 33.29 -36.89 10.84
CA PHE A 21 31.90 -36.87 10.45
C PHE A 21 31.89 -36.38 9.01
N ASN A 22 32.00 -37.31 8.07
CA ASN A 22 31.80 -37.05 6.66
C ASN A 22 30.28 -36.87 6.47
N PRO A 23 29.76 -35.65 6.24
CA PRO A 23 28.33 -35.50 6.01
C PRO A 23 28.01 -36.28 4.72
N PRO A 24 26.96 -37.11 4.71
CA PRO A 24 26.54 -37.73 3.47
C PRO A 24 26.23 -36.60 2.49
N GLY A 25 26.94 -36.59 1.37
CA GLY A 25 26.67 -35.74 0.24
C GLY A 25 25.27 -36.07 -0.29
N LYS A 26 24.24 -35.50 0.36
CA LYS A 26 22.93 -35.34 -0.24
C LYS A 26 23.15 -34.37 -1.38
N ARG A 27 23.43 -34.92 -2.56
CA ARG A 27 23.07 -34.26 -3.81
C ARG A 27 21.57 -34.02 -3.72
N VAL A 28 21.19 -32.84 -3.22
CA VAL A 28 19.88 -32.29 -3.56
C VAL A 28 19.90 -32.29 -5.09
N PRO A 29 19.04 -33.06 -5.77
CA PRO A 29 19.17 -33.23 -7.21
C PRO A 29 19.08 -31.84 -7.84
N MET A 30 20.07 -31.51 -8.66
CA MET A 30 20.13 -30.27 -9.45
C MET A 30 18.79 -30.00 -10.17
N ASP A 31 18.04 -31.07 -10.44
CA ASP A 31 16.69 -31.11 -10.98
C ASP A 31 15.62 -30.45 -10.08
N ILE A 32 15.66 -30.61 -8.75
CA ILE A 32 14.71 -29.94 -7.84
C ILE A 32 15.01 -28.43 -7.77
N PHE A 33 16.28 -28.04 -7.77
CA PHE A 33 16.65 -26.63 -7.80
C PHE A 33 16.33 -25.97 -9.15
N MET A 34 16.59 -26.67 -10.27
CA MET A 34 16.19 -26.24 -11.61
C MET A 34 14.66 -26.11 -11.70
N LEU A 35 13.91 -27.11 -11.23
CA LEU A 35 12.45 -27.09 -11.21
C LEU A 35 11.93 -25.93 -10.34
N ALA A 36 12.47 -25.76 -9.12
CA ALA A 36 12.12 -24.65 -8.25
C ALA A 36 12.44 -23.30 -8.89
N MET A 37 13.56 -23.18 -9.60
CA MET A 37 13.94 -21.99 -10.36
C MET A 37 12.97 -21.72 -11.51
N PHE A 38 12.60 -22.73 -12.31
CA PHE A 38 11.62 -22.57 -13.40
C PHE A 38 10.23 -22.20 -12.86
N VAL A 39 9.80 -22.80 -11.75
CA VAL A 39 8.55 -22.44 -11.07
C VAL A 39 8.62 -21.00 -10.57
N ALA A 40 9.73 -20.58 -9.95
CA ALA A 40 9.90 -19.21 -9.48
C ALA A 40 9.90 -18.19 -10.64
N ILE A 41 10.59 -18.48 -11.74
CA ILE A 41 10.61 -17.65 -12.95
C ILE A 41 9.20 -17.57 -13.56
N GLY A 42 8.52 -18.71 -13.71
CA GLY A 42 7.15 -18.77 -14.22
C GLY A 42 6.19 -17.96 -13.36
N ALA A 43 6.23 -18.12 -12.03
CA ALA A 43 5.43 -17.35 -11.09
C ALA A 43 5.73 -15.85 -11.17
N HIS A 44 7.00 -15.47 -11.31
CA HIS A 44 7.43 -14.08 -11.45
C HIS A 44 6.89 -13.44 -12.73
N MET A 45 7.06 -14.11 -13.88
CA MET A 45 6.56 -13.64 -15.18
C MET A 45 5.04 -13.50 -15.17
N PHE A 46 4.34 -14.47 -14.58
CA PHE A 46 2.89 -14.47 -14.47
C PHE A 46 2.37 -13.31 -13.62
N LYS A 47 2.98 -13.10 -12.45
CA LYS A 47 2.72 -11.96 -11.57
C LYS A 47 2.99 -10.63 -12.29
N SER A 48 4.09 -10.53 -13.05
CA SER A 48 4.46 -9.32 -13.78
C SER A 48 3.41 -8.94 -14.82
N LYS A 49 3.00 -9.89 -15.69
CA LYS A 49 1.94 -9.66 -16.68
C LYS A 49 0.61 -9.24 -16.04
N TYR A 50 0.22 -9.92 -14.96
CA TYR A 50 -1.00 -9.59 -14.21
C TYR A 50 -0.97 -8.17 -13.64
N GLN A 51 0.14 -7.78 -13.02
CA GLN A 51 0.31 -6.42 -12.50
C GLN A 51 0.30 -5.37 -13.61
N SER A 52 0.99 -5.62 -14.73
CA SER A 52 1.00 -4.70 -15.87
C SER A 52 -0.39 -4.49 -16.46
N ARG A 53 -1.21 -5.55 -16.57
CA ARG A 53 -2.62 -5.42 -17.03
C ARG A 53 -3.43 -4.51 -16.10
N ARG A 54 -3.26 -4.63 -14.79
CA ARG A 54 -3.99 -3.83 -13.79
C ARG A 54 -3.54 -2.37 -13.78
N ILE A 55 -2.23 -2.14 -13.88
CA ILE A 55 -1.67 -0.79 -14.02
C ILE A 55 -2.20 -0.14 -15.31
N ALA A 56 -2.20 -0.87 -16.43
CA ALA A 56 -2.73 -0.37 -17.69
C ALA A 56 -4.25 -0.08 -17.60
N LEU A 57 -5.02 -0.97 -16.97
CA LEU A 57 -6.45 -0.79 -16.79
C LEU A 57 -6.75 0.47 -15.98
N LEU A 58 -6.25 0.56 -14.73
CA LEU A 58 -6.51 1.73 -13.88
C LEU A 58 -5.90 3.00 -14.48
N GLY A 59 -4.70 2.90 -15.04
CA GLY A 59 -4.01 4.01 -15.72
C GLY A 59 -4.77 4.55 -16.92
N SER A 60 -5.43 3.70 -17.72
CA SER A 60 -6.23 4.14 -18.87
C SER A 60 -7.46 4.97 -18.47
N HIS A 61 -8.00 4.71 -17.28
CA HIS A 61 -9.10 5.50 -16.72
C HIS A 61 -8.59 6.76 -16.03
N LEU A 62 -7.53 6.66 -15.21
CA LEU A 62 -6.94 7.80 -14.50
C LEU A 62 -6.33 8.83 -15.45
N GLY A 63 -5.70 8.40 -16.55
CA GLY A 63 -5.00 9.28 -17.49
C GLY A 63 -5.89 10.26 -18.26
N LYS A 64 -7.22 10.13 -18.14
CA LYS A 64 -8.19 11.11 -18.67
C LYS A 64 -8.38 12.32 -17.76
N TYR A 65 -7.84 12.27 -16.55
CA TYR A 65 -8.06 13.24 -15.49
C TYR A 65 -6.73 13.79 -14.95
N GLN A 66 -6.80 14.87 -14.20
CA GLN A 66 -5.69 15.51 -13.48
C GLN A 66 -5.71 15.18 -11.98
N ILE A 67 -6.35 14.08 -11.58
CA ILE A 67 -6.56 13.71 -10.17
C ILE A 67 -5.24 13.71 -9.38
N GLU A 68 -4.16 13.13 -9.93
CA GLU A 68 -2.86 13.10 -9.24
C GLU A 68 -2.30 14.51 -9.00
N LYS A 69 -2.31 15.37 -10.02
CA LYS A 69 -1.85 16.76 -9.93
C LYS A 69 -2.69 17.60 -8.96
N LEU A 70 -4.01 17.41 -8.99
CA LEU A 70 -4.93 18.10 -8.08
C LEU A 70 -4.73 17.63 -6.64
N MET A 71 -4.54 16.33 -6.42
CA MET A 71 -4.22 15.77 -5.11
C MET A 71 -2.91 16.35 -4.57
N GLU A 72 -1.84 16.36 -5.37
CA GLU A 72 -0.54 16.96 -5.00
C GLU A 72 -0.71 18.44 -4.61
N THR A 73 -1.39 19.22 -5.44
CA THR A 73 -1.66 20.64 -5.17
C THR A 73 -2.42 20.85 -3.85
N LEU A 74 -3.42 20.01 -3.57
CA LEU A 74 -4.18 20.07 -2.32
C LEU A 74 -3.33 19.67 -1.12
N THR A 75 -2.58 18.56 -1.20
CA THR A 75 -1.75 18.10 -0.08
C THR A 75 -0.67 19.13 0.27
N ASP A 76 -0.01 19.72 -0.73
CA ASP A 76 0.99 20.77 -0.51
C ASP A 76 0.36 22.04 0.07
N GLY A 77 -0.79 22.44 -0.48
CA GLY A 77 -1.56 23.58 -0.02
C GLY A 77 -2.00 23.44 1.43
N TYR A 78 -2.52 22.27 1.81
CA TYR A 78 -2.93 21.99 3.18
C TYR A 78 -1.75 21.96 4.14
N MET A 79 -0.62 21.35 3.78
CA MET A 79 0.57 21.36 4.62
C MET A 79 1.07 22.78 4.87
N ARG A 80 1.07 23.63 3.83
CA ARG A 80 1.40 25.05 3.97
C ARG A 80 0.41 25.78 4.89
N ALA A 81 -0.89 25.58 4.72
CA ALA A 81 -1.90 26.20 5.56
C ALA A 81 -1.82 25.75 7.03
N LEU A 82 -1.55 24.46 7.27
CA LEU A 82 -1.41 23.90 8.61
C LEU A 82 -0.17 24.44 9.34
N GLY A 83 0.92 24.72 8.61
CA GLY A 83 2.15 25.30 9.13
C GLY A 83 2.18 26.83 9.25
N GLU A 84 1.29 27.55 8.56
CA GLU A 84 1.18 29.01 8.65
C GLU A 84 0.68 29.43 10.04
N ALA A 85 1.31 30.42 10.67
CA ALA A 85 0.99 30.91 12.01
C ALA A 85 -0.09 32.00 11.97
N ASP A 86 -0.02 32.90 10.98
CA ASP A 86 -0.96 34.00 10.81
C ASP A 86 -2.34 33.50 10.35
N GLY A 87 -3.40 33.89 11.07
CA GLY A 87 -4.76 33.45 10.79
C GLY A 87 -5.29 33.92 9.44
N SER A 88 -5.02 35.17 9.08
CA SER A 88 -5.49 35.79 7.84
C SER A 88 -4.81 35.20 6.60
N ARG A 89 -3.48 34.99 6.67
CA ARG A 89 -2.72 34.32 5.60
C ARG A 89 -3.13 32.87 5.45
N ARG A 90 -3.38 32.17 6.55
CA ARG A 90 -3.87 30.79 6.54
C ARG A 90 -5.23 30.68 5.82
N GLU A 91 -6.15 31.59 6.14
CA GLU A 91 -7.45 31.65 5.50
C GLU A 91 -7.34 31.94 4.00
N GLN A 92 -6.47 32.86 3.60
CA GLN A 92 -6.17 33.12 2.19
C GLN A 92 -5.67 31.85 1.48
N ILE A 93 -4.76 31.08 2.09
CA ILE A 93 -4.29 29.81 1.50
C ILE A 93 -5.47 28.83 1.32
N PHE A 94 -6.34 28.65 2.32
CA PHE A 94 -7.51 27.77 2.18
C PHE A 94 -8.46 28.22 1.06
N ASN A 95 -8.73 29.52 0.95
CA ASN A 95 -9.59 30.06 -0.09
C ASN A 95 -9.06 29.78 -1.50
N LEU A 96 -7.73 29.82 -1.69
CA LEU A 96 -7.10 29.48 -2.97
C LEU A 96 -7.27 28.00 -3.34
N LEU A 97 -7.44 27.10 -2.37
CA LEU A 97 -7.59 25.66 -2.63
C LEU A 97 -9.01 25.25 -3.04
N GLY A 98 -10.03 26.09 -2.78
CA GLY A 98 -11.44 25.72 -3.01
C GLY A 98 -11.75 25.32 -4.45
N SER A 99 -11.16 26.00 -5.44
CA SER A 99 -11.34 25.63 -6.86
C SER A 99 -10.69 24.28 -7.20
N THR A 100 -9.53 23.98 -6.60
CA THR A 100 -8.83 22.70 -6.73
C THR A 100 -9.62 21.57 -6.07
N GLU A 101 -10.19 21.80 -4.88
CA GLU A 101 -11.08 20.86 -4.19
C GLU A 101 -12.29 20.50 -5.07
N ALA A 102 -12.95 21.51 -5.63
CA ALA A 102 -14.11 21.32 -6.50
C ALA A 102 -13.77 20.54 -7.77
N SER A 103 -12.67 20.90 -8.45
CA SER A 103 -12.19 20.22 -9.65
C SER A 103 -11.83 18.76 -9.36
N LEU A 104 -11.19 18.48 -8.21
CA LEU A 104 -10.89 17.12 -7.80
C LEU A 104 -12.17 16.31 -7.58
N CYS A 105 -13.16 16.87 -6.88
CA CYS A 105 -14.43 16.19 -6.62
C CYS A 105 -15.19 15.84 -7.91
N ASP A 106 -15.23 16.76 -8.87
CA ASP A 106 -15.84 16.52 -10.19
C ASP A 106 -15.15 15.38 -10.93
N GLN A 107 -13.83 15.46 -11.08
CA GLN A 107 -13.06 14.47 -11.83
C GLN A 107 -13.08 13.10 -11.17
N LEU A 108 -13.00 13.04 -9.84
CA LEU A 108 -13.08 11.78 -9.10
C LEU A 108 -14.48 11.17 -9.18
N GLY A 109 -15.54 11.99 -9.13
CA GLY A 109 -16.91 11.53 -9.35
C GLY A 109 -17.10 10.91 -10.73
N ARG A 110 -16.60 11.58 -11.78
CA ARG A 110 -16.62 11.07 -13.16
C ARG A 110 -15.78 9.81 -13.32
N LEU A 111 -14.59 9.73 -12.71
CA LEU A 111 -13.78 8.52 -12.67
C LEU A 111 -14.57 7.35 -12.07
N ALA A 112 -15.21 7.55 -10.91
CA ALA A 112 -15.96 6.49 -10.25
C ALA A 112 -17.13 5.99 -11.11
N VAL A 113 -17.86 6.91 -11.77
CA VAL A 113 -18.94 6.56 -12.71
C VAL A 113 -18.40 5.80 -13.92
N GLU A 114 -17.33 6.27 -14.55
CA GLU A 114 -16.73 5.57 -15.70
C GLU A 114 -16.18 4.20 -15.32
N PHE A 115 -15.46 4.10 -14.20
CA PHE A 115 -14.84 2.87 -13.74
C PHE A 115 -15.88 1.83 -13.27
N SER A 116 -17.08 2.27 -12.85
CA SER A 116 -18.18 1.35 -12.51
C SER A 116 -18.62 0.44 -13.66
N LYS A 117 -18.30 0.82 -14.90
CA LYS A 117 -18.60 0.06 -16.13
C LYS A 117 -17.57 -1.03 -16.44
N VAL A 118 -16.47 -1.10 -15.69
CA VAL A 118 -15.46 -2.15 -15.84
C VAL A 118 -16.06 -3.49 -15.42
N ASP A 119 -15.68 -4.55 -16.13
CA ASP A 119 -16.07 -5.91 -15.80
C ASP A 119 -15.66 -6.26 -14.35
N GLU A 120 -16.55 -6.94 -13.62
CA GLU A 120 -16.31 -7.22 -12.20
C GLU A 120 -15.05 -8.04 -11.97
N ALA A 121 -14.77 -9.03 -12.83
CA ALA A 121 -13.63 -9.90 -12.68
C ALA A 121 -12.32 -9.12 -12.82
N ASP A 122 -12.28 -8.15 -13.73
CA ASP A 122 -11.12 -7.29 -13.94
C ASP A 122 -10.95 -6.22 -12.83
N ALA A 123 -12.01 -5.93 -12.07
CA ALA A 123 -12.00 -4.96 -10.97
C ALA A 123 -11.73 -5.56 -9.58
N ARG A 124 -11.59 -6.89 -9.44
CA ARG A 124 -11.33 -7.53 -8.13
C ARG A 124 -9.97 -7.12 -7.55
N VAL A 125 -9.88 -6.91 -6.24
CA VAL A 125 -8.65 -6.63 -5.50
C VAL A 125 -8.41 -7.75 -4.50
N SER A 126 -7.22 -8.35 -4.51
CA SER A 126 -6.86 -9.40 -3.55
C SER A 126 -6.60 -8.82 -2.15
N LYS A 127 -7.26 -9.39 -1.14
CA LYS A 127 -7.04 -9.09 0.28
C LYS A 127 -5.81 -9.79 0.86
N LEU A 128 -5.25 -10.76 0.13
CA LEU A 128 -4.10 -11.53 0.59
C LEU A 128 -2.84 -10.65 0.66
N PRO A 129 -1.94 -10.89 1.63
CA PRO A 129 -0.75 -10.07 1.83
C PRO A 129 0.25 -10.18 0.66
N VAL A 130 0.18 -11.27 -0.10
CA VAL A 130 0.98 -11.50 -1.30
C VAL A 130 0.05 -11.53 -2.52
N ALA A 131 0.50 -10.93 -3.63
CA ALA A 131 -0.22 -11.01 -4.89
C ALA A 131 -0.19 -12.45 -5.42
N ILE A 132 -1.27 -13.19 -5.20
CA ILE A 132 -1.54 -14.50 -5.82
C ILE A 132 -2.30 -14.25 -7.12
N PRO A 133 -1.75 -14.63 -8.29
CA PRO A 133 -2.48 -14.51 -9.54
C PRO A 133 -3.77 -15.34 -9.51
N TYR A 134 -4.87 -14.79 -10.04
CA TYR A 134 -6.21 -15.40 -9.99
C TYR A 134 -6.78 -15.66 -8.58
N ALA A 135 -6.32 -14.95 -7.55
CA ALA A 135 -6.92 -15.01 -6.21
C ALA A 135 -8.44 -14.76 -6.22
N ASP A 136 -8.93 -13.95 -7.14
CA ASP A 136 -10.33 -13.69 -7.43
C ASP A 136 -11.12 -14.94 -7.85
N LYS A 137 -10.51 -15.87 -8.58
CA LYS A 137 -11.15 -17.12 -9.03
C LYS A 137 -11.06 -18.24 -7.99
N LEU A 138 -9.95 -18.30 -7.24
CA LEU A 138 -9.70 -19.36 -6.26
C LEU A 138 -10.27 -19.04 -4.88
N PHE A 139 -10.30 -17.77 -4.49
CA PHE A 139 -10.77 -17.31 -3.19
C PHE A 139 -11.62 -16.03 -3.33
N PRO A 140 -12.85 -16.12 -3.87
CA PRO A 140 -13.71 -14.95 -4.07
C PRO A 140 -13.93 -14.15 -2.78
N ALA A 141 -14.05 -14.83 -1.64
CA ALA A 141 -14.17 -14.24 -0.30
C ALA A 141 -12.91 -13.48 0.17
N ALA A 142 -11.75 -13.76 -0.43
CA ALA A 142 -10.47 -13.08 -0.18
C ALA A 142 -10.24 -11.91 -1.15
N THR A 143 -11.28 -11.40 -1.81
CA THR A 143 -11.17 -10.21 -2.67
C THR A 143 -12.27 -9.19 -2.35
N PHE A 144 -12.10 -7.94 -2.81
CA PHE A 144 -13.15 -6.92 -2.83
C PHE A 144 -13.22 -6.24 -4.19
N ASP A 145 -14.25 -5.44 -4.44
CA ASP A 145 -14.50 -4.79 -5.73
C ASP A 145 -13.99 -3.34 -5.74
N LEU A 146 -13.03 -3.02 -6.62
CA LEU A 146 -12.48 -1.66 -6.76
C LEU A 146 -13.56 -0.64 -7.18
N ARG A 147 -14.57 -1.04 -7.97
CA ARG A 147 -15.64 -0.14 -8.42
C ARG A 147 -16.37 0.46 -7.22
N LYS A 148 -16.66 -0.38 -6.24
CA LYS A 148 -17.28 0.02 -4.97
C LYS A 148 -16.34 0.88 -4.13
N ALA A 149 -15.04 0.54 -4.08
CA ALA A 149 -14.06 1.33 -3.34
C ALA A 149 -13.89 2.75 -3.92
N LEU A 150 -13.84 2.90 -5.25
CA LEU A 150 -13.78 4.22 -5.90
C LEU A 150 -15.04 5.04 -5.65
N ALA A 151 -16.22 4.41 -5.62
CA ALA A 151 -17.45 5.09 -5.24
C ALA A 151 -17.40 5.60 -3.78
N ILE A 152 -16.89 4.78 -2.84
CA ILE A 152 -16.69 5.17 -1.45
C ILE A 152 -15.74 6.38 -1.37
N HIS A 153 -14.61 6.34 -2.07
CA HIS A 153 -13.64 7.45 -2.08
C HIS A 153 -14.23 8.73 -2.67
N ALA A 154 -14.90 8.65 -3.81
CA ALA A 154 -15.52 9.80 -4.45
C ALA A 154 -16.55 10.47 -3.53
N GLN A 155 -17.38 9.67 -2.85
CA GLN A 155 -18.36 10.19 -1.90
C GLN A 155 -17.70 10.73 -0.63
N GLY A 156 -16.73 10.02 -0.06
CA GLY A 156 -16.01 10.42 1.16
C GLY A 156 -15.28 11.75 1.00
N ILE A 157 -14.50 11.88 -0.08
CA ILE A 157 -13.77 13.11 -0.43
C ILE A 157 -14.75 14.26 -0.66
N ASN A 158 -15.85 14.04 -1.39
CA ASN A 158 -16.84 15.09 -1.65
C ASN A 158 -17.50 15.59 -0.35
N ARG A 159 -17.94 14.69 0.53
CA ARG A 159 -18.49 15.06 1.85
C ARG A 159 -17.48 15.82 2.71
N ALA A 160 -16.22 15.39 2.71
CA ALA A 160 -15.15 16.04 3.46
C ALA A 160 -14.86 17.45 2.93
N VAL A 161 -14.81 17.62 1.60
CA VAL A 161 -14.62 18.92 0.93
C VAL A 161 -15.79 19.87 1.18
N ARG A 162 -17.03 19.37 1.05
CA ARG A 162 -18.26 20.12 1.39
C ARG A 162 -18.38 20.46 2.87
N ASN A 163 -17.53 19.86 3.69
CA ASN A 163 -17.48 20.07 5.13
C ASN A 163 -18.82 19.82 5.82
N GLU A 164 -19.53 18.76 5.44
CA GLU A 164 -20.89 18.46 5.95
C GLU A 164 -20.95 18.30 7.48
N ALA A 165 -19.81 17.97 8.12
CA ALA A 165 -19.71 17.89 9.57
C ALA A 165 -19.30 19.21 10.25
N ASN A 166 -19.28 20.34 9.52
CA ASN A 166 -18.94 21.68 10.03
C ASN A 166 -17.61 21.73 10.81
N ARG A 167 -16.58 21.05 10.29
CA ARG A 167 -15.25 21.03 10.91
C ARG A 167 -14.58 22.40 10.80
N SER A 168 -13.66 22.69 11.72
CA SER A 168 -12.75 23.83 11.55
C SER A 168 -11.91 23.66 10.27
N PRO A 169 -11.42 24.75 9.64
CA PRO A 169 -10.64 24.64 8.41
C PRO A 169 -9.43 23.70 8.51
N LYS A 170 -8.72 23.71 9.65
CA LYS A 170 -7.60 22.79 9.92
C LYS A 170 -8.05 21.33 9.99
N ALA A 171 -9.14 21.05 10.70
CA ALA A 171 -9.67 19.70 10.81
C ALA A 171 -10.24 19.19 9.48
N LYS A 172 -10.89 20.05 8.68
CA LYS A 172 -11.29 19.75 7.31
C LYS A 172 -10.07 19.36 6.46
N ALA A 173 -9.03 20.20 6.44
CA ALA A 173 -7.81 19.96 5.67
C ALA A 173 -7.14 18.62 6.04
N PHE A 174 -7.07 18.31 7.34
CA PHE A 174 -6.57 17.03 7.84
C PHE A 174 -7.41 15.85 7.32
N THR A 175 -8.73 15.89 7.49
CA THR A 175 -9.63 14.82 7.04
C THR A 175 -9.58 14.64 5.52
N VAL A 176 -9.60 15.73 4.74
CA VAL A 176 -9.49 15.64 3.27
C VAL A 176 -8.15 15.00 2.90
N SER A 177 -7.04 15.41 3.52
CA SER A 177 -5.72 14.81 3.26
C SER A 177 -5.70 13.30 3.54
N ALA A 178 -6.32 12.85 4.63
CA ALA A 178 -6.45 11.43 4.95
C ALA A 178 -7.28 10.67 3.88
N GLU A 179 -8.39 11.24 3.43
CA GLU A 179 -9.22 10.66 2.36
C GLU A 179 -8.43 10.52 1.04
N LEU A 180 -7.64 11.54 0.68
CA LEU A 180 -6.78 11.51 -0.51
C LEU A 180 -5.70 10.42 -0.42
N PHE A 181 -5.06 10.27 0.74
CA PHE A 181 -4.07 9.22 0.95
C PHE A 181 -4.68 7.82 0.97
N LEU A 182 -5.90 7.66 1.48
CA LEU A 182 -6.60 6.37 1.43
C LEU A 182 -6.99 5.98 -0.01
N LEU A 183 -7.42 6.94 -0.83
CA LEU A 183 -7.62 6.74 -2.27
C LEU A 183 -6.31 6.30 -2.93
N GLN A 184 -5.20 7.01 -2.67
CA GLN A 184 -3.89 6.67 -3.22
C GLN A 184 -3.47 5.25 -2.81
N HIS A 185 -3.61 4.89 -1.53
CA HIS A 185 -3.32 3.56 -1.01
C HIS A 185 -4.15 2.50 -1.73
N THR A 186 -5.46 2.71 -1.87
CA THR A 186 -6.38 1.78 -2.54
C THR A 186 -6.00 1.53 -3.99
N CYS A 187 -5.66 2.59 -4.75
CA CYS A 187 -5.20 2.47 -6.13
C CYS A 187 -3.89 1.67 -6.23
N HIS A 188 -2.95 1.85 -5.30
CA HIS A 188 -1.72 1.06 -5.25
C HIS A 188 -1.98 -0.40 -4.84
N TRP A 189 -2.93 -0.64 -3.94
CA TRP A 189 -3.36 -1.98 -3.57
C TRP A 189 -3.94 -2.70 -4.79
N PHE A 190 -4.80 -2.02 -5.55
CA PHE A 190 -5.31 -2.56 -6.81
C PHE A 190 -4.15 -2.90 -7.76
N CYS A 191 -3.22 -1.99 -8.03
CA CYS A 191 -2.14 -2.24 -9.00
C CYS A 191 -1.12 -3.29 -8.53
N LYS A 192 -0.91 -3.45 -7.22
CA LYS A 192 0.13 -4.30 -6.62
C LYS A 192 -0.44 -5.22 -5.54
N SER A 193 -0.34 -4.84 -4.26
CA SER A 193 -0.85 -5.60 -3.10
C SER A 193 -1.01 -4.69 -1.87
N LYS A 194 -1.76 -5.14 -0.85
CA LYS A 194 -1.92 -4.40 0.43
C LYS A 194 -0.57 -4.05 1.02
N THR A 195 0.33 -5.03 1.09
CA THR A 195 1.68 -4.88 1.65
C THR A 195 2.51 -3.81 0.94
N VAL A 196 2.50 -3.80 -0.40
CA VAL A 196 3.24 -2.79 -1.18
C VAL A 196 2.63 -1.40 -0.99
N ALA A 197 1.30 -1.31 -1.00
CA ALA A 197 0.60 -0.04 -0.78
C ALA A 197 0.87 0.51 0.63
N SER A 198 0.77 -0.33 1.67
CA SER A 198 1.05 0.06 3.06
C SER A 198 2.52 0.41 3.28
N ALA A 199 3.46 -0.31 2.68
CA ALA A 199 4.88 0.04 2.75
C ALA A 199 5.17 1.39 2.10
N ARG A 200 4.56 1.68 0.93
CA ARG A 200 4.66 3.00 0.29
C ARG A 200 4.06 4.10 1.17
N MET A 201 2.90 3.84 1.77
CA MET A 201 2.20 4.75 2.67
C MET A 201 3.08 5.17 3.84
N LEU A 202 3.67 4.17 4.51
CA LEU A 202 4.58 4.39 5.63
C LEU A 202 5.86 5.10 5.19
N ALA A 203 6.44 4.72 4.05
CA ALA A 203 7.69 5.33 3.58
C ALA A 203 7.52 6.82 3.21
N ARG A 204 6.40 7.17 2.56
CA ARG A 204 6.15 8.50 2.01
C ARG A 204 5.48 9.45 3.00
N GLN A 205 4.44 9.01 3.71
CA GLN A 205 3.68 9.89 4.62
C GLN A 205 3.94 9.62 6.10
N LYS A 206 4.76 8.63 6.45
CA LYS A 206 5.05 8.24 7.84
C LYS A 206 3.78 7.86 8.63
N THR A 207 2.79 7.29 7.94
CA THR A 207 1.50 6.86 8.51
C THR A 207 1.27 5.39 8.18
N SER A 208 0.88 4.59 9.18
CA SER A 208 0.47 3.20 8.94
C SER A 208 -0.88 3.14 8.22
N TYR A 209 -1.23 1.99 7.64
CA TYR A 209 -2.54 1.80 7.01
C TYR A 209 -3.67 1.95 8.04
N GLU A 210 -3.49 1.41 9.23
CA GLU A 210 -4.46 1.45 10.32
C GLU A 210 -4.69 2.89 10.79
N GLN A 211 -3.61 3.65 11.02
CA GLN A 211 -3.70 5.07 11.36
C GLN A 211 -4.38 5.89 10.27
N LEU A 212 -4.09 5.60 9.00
CA LEU A 212 -4.72 6.27 7.87
C LEU A 212 -6.23 6.02 7.84
N VAL A 213 -6.64 4.76 7.98
CA VAL A 213 -8.06 4.36 8.02
C VAL A 213 -8.78 4.98 9.22
N GLU A 214 -8.11 5.14 10.36
CA GLU A 214 -8.68 5.84 11.52
C GLU A 214 -8.78 7.36 11.33
N SER A 215 -8.01 7.94 10.41
CA SER A 215 -7.95 9.38 10.16
C SER A 215 -8.98 9.91 9.15
N VAL A 216 -9.61 9.02 8.36
CA VAL A 216 -10.66 9.43 7.41
C VAL A 216 -11.99 9.72 8.11
N ALA A 217 -12.98 10.25 7.38
CA ALA A 217 -14.29 10.51 7.96
C ALA A 217 -14.95 9.20 8.45
N PRO A 218 -15.72 9.22 9.56
CA PRO A 218 -16.32 8.01 10.13
C PRO A 218 -17.18 7.21 9.14
N GLU A 219 -17.89 7.90 8.24
CA GLU A 219 -18.72 7.31 7.18
C GLU A 219 -17.86 6.57 6.16
N THR A 220 -16.75 7.18 5.72
CA THR A 220 -15.79 6.56 4.80
C THR A 220 -15.16 5.34 5.47
N ARG A 221 -14.66 5.48 6.70
CA ARG A 221 -14.03 4.38 7.45
C ARG A 221 -14.97 3.17 7.53
N ARG A 222 -16.22 3.38 7.94
CA ARG A 222 -17.21 2.30 8.07
C ARG A 222 -17.47 1.60 6.74
N ALA A 223 -17.74 2.35 5.68
CA ALA A 223 -18.03 1.79 4.37
C ALA A 223 -16.81 1.06 3.79
N TYR A 224 -15.63 1.66 3.92
CA TYR A 224 -14.37 1.11 3.44
C TYR A 224 -14.00 -0.19 4.16
N CYS A 225 -14.01 -0.21 5.50
CA CYS A 225 -13.72 -1.41 6.30
C CYS A 225 -14.74 -2.53 6.05
N SER A 226 -16.02 -2.20 5.86
CA SER A 226 -17.03 -3.20 5.49
C SER A 226 -16.74 -3.84 4.13
N LEU A 227 -16.23 -3.07 3.17
CA LEU A 227 -15.85 -3.57 1.84
C LEU A 227 -14.54 -4.38 1.88
N THR A 228 -13.54 -3.91 2.62
CA THR A 228 -12.19 -4.50 2.62
C THR A 228 -12.00 -5.59 3.68
N GLY A 229 -12.89 -5.70 4.66
CA GLY A 229 -12.83 -6.68 5.75
C GLY A 229 -11.83 -6.33 6.87
N GLY A 230 -11.50 -5.04 7.05
CA GLY A 230 -10.49 -4.55 8.01
C GLY A 230 -9.25 -3.98 7.35
#